data_AF-A0A3D4FZ36-F1
#
_entry.id   AF-A0A3D4FZ36-F1
#
_cell.length_a   1.000
_cell.length_b   1.000
_cell.length_c   1.000
_cell.angle_alpha   90.00
_cell.angle_beta   90.00
_cell.angle_gamma   90.00
#
_symmetry.space_group_name_H-M   'P 1'
#
loop_
_entity.id
_entity.type
_entity.pdbx_description
1 polymer ?
#
loop_
_entity_poly.entity_id
_entity_poly.type
_entity_poly.pdbx_seq_one_letter_code
_entity_poly.pdbx_strand_id
1 'polypeptide(L)'
;GYNNYWFDRGAGVVDDGRTSLLVDPSNGRLPEVPAGVSRQATEDGVSQRPIRFRVGGVGSDGPEDRGLAERCLLGFNTGPPVVPGGYNQNLQIFQTAD
;
A
#
# COMPACT_ATOMS: atom_id res chain seq x y z
N GLY A 1 -16.42 -8.15 18.74
CA GLY A 1 -15.08 -8.68 18.45
C GLY A 1 -14.10 -8.06 19.43
N TYR A 2 -13.14 -8.85 19.91
CA TYR A 2 -12.01 -8.37 20.71
C TYR A 2 -11.27 -7.23 19.97
N ASN A 3 -10.82 -6.20 20.69
CA ASN A 3 -10.11 -5.02 20.17
C ASN A 3 -10.86 -4.14 19.14
N ASN A 4 -12.18 -4.28 19.00
CA ASN A 4 -12.98 -3.44 18.11
C ASN A 4 -12.85 -1.93 18.38
N TYR A 5 -12.51 -1.52 19.61
CA TYR A 5 -12.31 -0.12 19.98
C TYR A 5 -11.17 0.54 19.21
N TRP A 6 -10.13 -0.21 18.86
CA TRP A 6 -8.97 0.31 18.13
C TRP A 6 -9.22 0.42 16.62
N PHE A 7 -10.32 -0.14 16.13
CA PHE A 7 -10.63 -0.10 14.71
C PHE A 7 -11.31 1.22 14.33
N ASP A 8 -10.67 1.98 13.45
CA ASP A 8 -11.32 3.08 12.74
C ASP A 8 -12.15 2.48 11.60
N ARG A 9 -13.48 2.55 11.73
CA ARG A 9 -14.43 2.08 10.73
C ARG A 9 -14.88 3.20 9.78
N GLY A 10 -14.30 4.38 9.93
CA GLY A 10 -14.77 5.61 9.31
C GLY A 10 -16.01 6.19 10.01
N ALA A 11 -16.30 7.46 9.72
CA ALA A 11 -17.51 8.14 10.18
C ALA A 11 -18.77 7.66 9.43
N GLY A 12 -18.60 7.04 8.26
CA GLY A 12 -19.66 6.55 7.38
C GLY A 12 -19.09 6.15 6.01
N VAL A 13 -19.96 5.66 5.13
CA VAL A 13 -19.61 5.52 3.70
C VAL A 13 -19.53 6.93 3.11
N VAL A 14 -18.55 7.16 2.24
CA VAL A 14 -18.44 8.44 1.49
C VAL A 14 -19.71 8.71 0.68
N ASP A 15 -20.08 9.98 0.52
CA ASP A 15 -21.40 10.39 -0.02
C ASP A 15 -21.73 9.81 -1.40
N ASP A 16 -20.71 9.55 -2.23
CA ASP A 16 -20.87 8.98 -3.57
C ASP A 16 -20.96 7.45 -3.59
N GLY A 17 -20.89 6.79 -2.42
CA GLY A 17 -20.96 5.34 -2.31
C GLY A 17 -19.83 4.59 -3.02
N ARG A 18 -18.73 5.27 -3.37
CA ARG A 18 -17.66 4.66 -4.16
C ARG A 18 -17.01 3.51 -3.38
N THR A 19 -16.68 2.45 -4.10
CA THR A 19 -15.92 1.30 -3.57
C THR A 19 -14.47 1.27 -4.05
N SER A 20 -14.07 2.26 -4.86
CA SER A 20 -12.73 2.40 -5.41
C SER A 20 -12.09 3.73 -5.00
N LEU A 21 -10.78 3.71 -4.76
CA LEU A 21 -9.96 4.90 -4.57
C LEU A 21 -9.50 5.52 -5.90
N LEU A 22 -9.66 4.80 -7.02
CA LEU A 22 -9.30 5.28 -8.34
C LEU A 22 -10.42 6.21 -8.85
N VAL A 23 -10.07 7.46 -9.14
CA VAL A 23 -10.97 8.46 -9.73
C VAL A 23 -10.77 8.62 -11.23
N ASP A 24 -9.60 8.25 -11.73
CA ASP A 24 -9.25 8.20 -13.15
C ASP A 24 -8.59 6.85 -13.45
N PRO A 25 -9.16 6.03 -14.34
CA PRO A 25 -10.39 6.22 -15.11
C PRO A 25 -11.65 6.29 -14.24
N SER A 26 -12.69 6.98 -14.72
CA SER A 26 -13.95 7.21 -14.02
C SER A 26 -14.74 5.94 -13.65
N ASN A 27 -14.40 4.80 -14.26
CA ASN A 27 -14.96 3.50 -13.92
C ASN A 27 -14.34 2.86 -12.66
N GLY A 28 -13.37 3.54 -12.03
CA GLY A 28 -12.71 3.10 -10.80
C GLY A 28 -11.85 1.85 -10.95
N ARG A 29 -11.52 1.45 -12.18
CA ARG A 29 -10.70 0.26 -12.47
C ARG A 29 -9.24 0.64 -12.67
N LEU A 30 -8.35 -0.28 -12.34
CA LEU A 30 -6.93 -0.11 -12.60
C LEU A 30 -6.71 0.00 -14.12
N PRO A 31 -5.97 1.03 -14.59
CA PRO A 31 -5.64 1.16 -16.01
C PRO A 31 -4.87 -0.05 -16.55
N GLU A 32 -4.93 -0.22 -17.86
CA GLU A 32 -4.03 -1.13 -18.56
C GLU A 32 -2.58 -0.71 -18.29
N VAL A 33 -1.71 -1.69 -18.09
CA VAL A 33 -0.30 -1.42 -17.81
C VAL A 33 0.37 -1.02 -19.13
N PRO A 34 1.05 0.14 -19.18
CA PRO A 34 1.75 0.54 -20.40
C PRO A 34 2.74 -0.52 -20.87
N ALA A 35 2.90 -0.64 -22.18
CA ALA A 35 3.87 -1.56 -22.76
C ALA A 35 5.28 -1.29 -22.21
N GLY A 36 5.98 -2.36 -21.83
CA GLY A 36 7.32 -2.29 -21.24
C GLY A 36 7.36 -2.00 -19.73
N VAL A 37 6.21 -1.79 -19.07
CA VAL A 37 6.15 -1.65 -17.61
C VAL A 37 5.84 -3.01 -16.99
N SER A 38 6.75 -3.51 -16.15
CA SER A 38 6.50 -4.72 -15.36
C SER A 38 5.59 -4.40 -14.17
N ARG A 39 4.52 -5.18 -13.98
CA ARG A 39 3.80 -5.17 -12.70
C ARG A 39 4.74 -5.68 -11.62
N GLN A 40 4.83 -4.92 -10.55
CA GLN A 40 5.55 -5.38 -9.38
C GLN A 40 4.81 -6.59 -8.79
N ALA A 41 5.53 -7.67 -8.54
CA ALA A 41 4.96 -8.84 -7.88
C ALA A 41 4.41 -8.45 -6.50
N THR A 42 3.31 -9.07 -6.10
CA THR A 42 2.69 -8.88 -4.78
C THR A 42 2.82 -10.12 -3.90
N GLU A 43 3.53 -11.15 -4.38
CA GLU A 43 3.63 -12.47 -3.77
C GLU A 43 5.09 -12.95 -3.75
N ASP A 44 5.38 -13.86 -2.82
CA ASP A 44 6.70 -14.45 -2.61
C ASP A 44 7.16 -15.26 -3.84
N GLY A 45 8.47 -15.19 -4.15
CA GLY A 45 9.13 -16.10 -5.09
C GLY A 45 9.33 -15.64 -6.55
N VAL A 46 8.62 -14.60 -7.03
CA VAL A 46 8.80 -14.07 -8.40
C VAL A 46 9.30 -12.64 -8.37
N SER A 47 10.54 -12.44 -7.91
CA SER A 47 11.18 -11.13 -7.99
C SER A 47 12.67 -11.23 -8.17
N GLN A 48 13.24 -10.34 -8.98
CA GLN A 48 14.68 -10.16 -9.10
C GLN A 48 15.09 -8.96 -8.26
N ARG A 49 16.33 -8.99 -7.74
CA ARG A 49 16.87 -7.86 -6.99
C ARG A 49 16.91 -6.59 -7.87
N PRO A 50 16.63 -5.39 -7.32
CA PRO A 50 16.27 -5.15 -5.93
C PRO A 50 14.82 -5.57 -5.62
N ILE A 51 14.60 -6.14 -4.44
CA ILE A 51 13.26 -6.51 -3.96
C ILE A 51 12.46 -5.25 -3.68
N ARG A 52 11.30 -5.12 -4.34
CA ARG A 52 10.44 -3.92 -4.26
C ARG A 52 9.06 -4.18 -3.70
N PHE A 53 8.64 -5.43 -3.54
CA PHE A 53 7.30 -5.74 -3.03
C PHE A 53 7.19 -5.50 -1.52
N ARG A 54 5.96 -5.30 -1.04
CA ARG A 54 5.73 -4.73 0.30
C ARG A 54 6.03 -5.72 1.42
N VAL A 55 5.48 -6.93 1.35
CA VAL A 55 5.54 -7.96 2.40
C VAL A 55 6.11 -9.23 1.79
N GLY A 56 7.01 -9.90 2.53
CA GLY A 56 7.57 -11.20 2.15
C GLY A 56 9.04 -11.15 1.77
N GLY A 57 9.47 -11.93 0.78
CA GLY A 57 10.84 -11.91 0.29
C GLY A 57 11.18 -12.97 -0.76
N VAL A 58 12.41 -12.93 -1.25
CA VAL A 58 12.99 -14.02 -2.05
C VAL A 58 13.89 -14.93 -1.21
N GLY A 59 14.09 -14.58 0.06
CA GLY A 59 14.93 -15.34 0.98
C GLY A 59 15.02 -14.70 2.37
N SER A 60 15.95 -15.22 3.16
CA SER A 60 16.20 -14.79 4.54
C SER A 60 17.67 -14.52 4.86
N ASP A 61 18.55 -14.60 3.86
CA ASP A 61 20.00 -14.51 4.05
C ASP A 61 20.46 -13.08 4.38
N GLY A 62 19.71 -12.07 3.93
CA GLY A 62 19.97 -10.67 4.25
C GLY A 62 18.73 -9.79 4.20
N PRO A 63 18.83 -8.54 4.69
CA PRO A 63 17.71 -7.60 4.65
C PRO A 63 17.29 -7.26 3.21
N GLU A 64 18.19 -7.29 2.23
CA GLU A 64 17.88 -7.03 0.81
C GLU A 64 17.00 -8.10 0.16
N ASP A 65 16.91 -9.28 0.76
CA ASP A 65 16.02 -10.36 0.32
C ASP A 65 14.61 -10.24 0.90
N ARG A 66 14.40 -9.30 1.83
CA ARG A 66 13.10 -9.02 2.44
C ARG A 66 12.34 -7.93 1.69
N GLY A 67 11.02 -7.96 1.82
CA GLY A 67 10.12 -6.93 1.36
C GLY A 67 10.40 -5.56 2.00
N LEU A 68 9.86 -4.51 1.40
CA LEU A 68 10.11 -3.14 1.83
C LEU A 68 9.57 -2.85 3.24
N ALA A 69 8.52 -3.54 3.68
CA ALA A 69 7.96 -3.35 5.01
C ALA A 69 8.83 -3.95 6.12
N GLU A 70 9.38 -5.14 5.92
CA GLU A 70 10.30 -5.78 6.86
C GLU A 70 11.61 -5.01 7.01
N ARG A 71 11.96 -4.22 6.00
CA ARG A 71 13.12 -3.31 5.99
C ARG A 71 12.80 -1.92 6.54
N CYS A 72 11.58 -1.69 7.02
CA CYS A 72 11.08 -0.40 7.49
C CYS A 72 11.14 0.74 6.44
N LEU A 73 11.15 0.39 5.15
CA LEU A 73 11.15 1.36 4.04
C LEU A 73 9.73 1.78 3.65
N LEU A 74 8.75 0.88 3.81
CA LEU A 74 7.34 1.16 3.61
C LEU A 74 6.52 0.73 4.84
N GLY A 75 5.50 1.51 5.18
CA GLY A 75 4.61 1.22 6.30
C GLY A 75 3.38 0.40 5.91
N PHE A 76 2.59 -0.01 6.92
CA PHE A 76 1.33 -0.75 6.73
C PHE A 76 0.28 0.05 5.94
N ASN A 77 0.16 1.33 6.27
CA ASN A 77 -0.79 2.29 5.70
C ASN A 77 -0.10 3.56 5.17
N THR A 78 1.22 3.58 5.20
CA THR A 78 2.04 4.71 4.75
C THR A 78 2.39 4.49 3.28
N GLY A 79 1.88 5.38 2.43
CA GLY A 79 1.96 5.28 0.97
C GLY A 79 3.27 5.80 0.35
N PRO A 80 3.32 5.91 -1.00
CA PRO A 80 2.20 5.78 -1.95
C PRO A 80 1.94 4.36 -2.50
N PRO A 81 0.66 3.98 -2.76
CA PRO A 81 -0.54 4.75 -2.42
C PRO A 81 -0.85 4.66 -0.92
N VAL A 82 -1.25 5.79 -0.32
CA VAL A 82 -1.80 5.81 1.04
C VAL A 82 -3.18 5.15 0.95
N VAL A 83 -3.35 4.00 1.59
CA VAL A 83 -4.61 3.26 1.57
C VAL A 83 -5.24 3.26 2.96
N PRO A 84 -6.57 3.42 3.07
CA PRO A 84 -7.26 3.31 4.35
C PRO A 84 -7.07 1.90 4.92
N GLY A 85 -6.50 1.82 6.11
CA GLY A 85 -6.50 0.61 6.93
C GLY A 85 -7.44 0.74 8.12
N GLY A 86 -7.55 -0.32 8.92
CA GLY A 86 -8.44 -0.33 10.08
C GLY A 86 -7.83 0.21 11.38
N TYR A 87 -6.52 0.45 11.45
CA TYR A 87 -5.83 0.79 12.71
C TYR A 87 -4.63 1.69 12.45
N ASN A 88 -4.38 2.64 13.36
CA ASN A 88 -3.23 3.56 13.30
C ASN A 88 -3.15 4.39 12.00
N GLN A 89 -4.28 4.93 11.55
CA GLN A 89 -4.44 5.66 10.28
C GLN A 89 -4.06 7.15 10.35
N ASN A 90 -3.17 7.52 11.26
CA ASN A 90 -2.77 8.91 11.42
C ASN A 90 -1.64 9.24 10.44
N LEU A 91 -1.87 10.20 9.54
CA LEU A 91 -0.85 10.76 8.65
C LEU A 91 -0.66 12.24 8.98
N GLN A 92 0.59 12.68 9.07
CA GLN A 92 0.93 14.09 9.15
C GLN A 92 1.71 14.49 7.91
N ILE A 93 1.19 15.48 7.20
CA ILE A 93 1.83 16.04 6.01
C ILE A 93 2.41 17.40 6.43
N PHE A 94 3.71 17.57 6.24
CA PHE A 94 4.39 18.84 6.44
C PHE A 94 4.80 19.39 5.08
N GLN A 95 4.55 20.67 4.88
CA GLN A 95 5.10 21.43 3.77
C GLN A 95 5.98 22.53 4.37
N THR A 96 7.25 22.54 4.00
CA THR A 96 8.18 23.61 4.39
C THR A 96 8.19 24.67 3.29
N ALA A 97 8.70 25.87 3.61
CA ALA A 97 9.14 26.78 2.55
C ALA A 97 10.26 26.10 1.75
N ASP A 98 10.30 26.39 0.45
CA ASP A 98 11.32 25.89 -0.47
C ASP A 98 12.73 26.34 -0.08
#